data_AF-A0A954K403-F1
#
_entry.id   AF-A0A954K403-F1
#
_cell.length_a   1.000
_cell.length_b   1.000
_cell.length_c   1.000
_cell.angle_alpha   90.00
_cell.angle_beta   90.00
_cell.angle_gamma   90.00
#
_symmetry.space_group_name_H-M   'P 1'
#
loop_
_entity.id
_entity.type
_entity.pdbx_description
1 polymer ?
#
loop_
_entity_poly.entity_id
_entity_poly.type
_entity_poly.pdbx_seq_one_letter_code
_entity_poly.pdbx_strand_id
1 'polypeptide(L)' 'KIQVWLDGKLIVDQNLKDRKISIRHEVELSRPFGITSFATTAALKNIRLRKLTPQEVAKTAPK' A
#
# COMPACT_ATOMS: atom_id res chain seq x y z
N LYS A 1 3.59 8.25 -4.33
CA LYS A 1 2.10 8.19 -4.41
C LYS A 1 1.61 6.84 -3.90
N ILE A 2 0.33 6.73 -3.51
CA ILE A 2 -0.31 5.45 -3.17
C ILE A 2 -1.36 5.16 -4.23
N GLN A 3 -1.32 3.95 -4.78
CA GLN A 3 -2.31 3.49 -5.76
C GLN A 3 -2.92 2.17 -5.29
N VAL A 4 -4.23 2.03 -5.49
CA VAL A 4 -4.98 0.82 -5.13
C VAL A 4 -5.84 0.41 -6.31
N TRP A 5 -5.81 -0.88 -6.61
CA TRP A 5 -6.59 -1.49 -7.67
C TRP A 5 -7.54 -2.51 -7.07
N LEU A 6 -8.79 -2.49 -7.52
CA LEU A 6 -9.79 -3.50 -7.22
C LEU A 6 -10.35 -3.99 -8.56
N ASP A 7 -10.29 -5.30 -8.79
CA ASP A 7 -10.73 -5.95 -10.03
C ASP A 7 -10.15 -5.27 -11.30
N GLY A 8 -8.86 -4.93 -11.25
CA GLY A 8 -8.13 -4.27 -12.34
C GLY A 8 -8.43 -2.77 -12.52
N LYS A 9 -9.39 -2.22 -11.79
CA LYS A 9 -9.73 -0.79 -11.84
C LYS A 9 -8.93 -0.01 -10.81
N LEU A 10 -8.32 1.10 -11.23
CA LEU A 10 -7.64 2.02 -10.33
C LEU A 10 -8.71 2.79 -9.52
N ILE A 11 -8.86 2.46 -8.24
CA ILE A 11 -9.87 3.07 -7.35
C ILE A 11 -9.28 4.15 -6.44
N VAL A 12 -7.96 4.14 -6.23
CA VAL A 12 -7.24 5.18 -5.48
C VAL A 12 -5.99 5.57 -6.25
N ASP A 13 -5.79 6.87 -6.48
CA ASP A 13 -4.52 7.46 -6.92
C ASP A 13 -4.22 8.72 -6.09
N GLN A 14 -3.45 8.52 -5.02
CA GLN A 14 -3.19 9.57 -4.03
C GLN A 14 -1.74 10.07 -4.11
N ASN A 15 -1.57 11.34 -4.49
CA ASN A 15 -0.30 12.05 -4.32
C ASN A 15 -0.06 12.33 -2.81
N LEU A 16 1.19 12.17 -2.38
CA LEU A 16 1.63 12.38 -1.00
C LEU A 16 2.32 13.72 -0.79
N LYS A 17 2.41 14.58 -1.82
CA LYS A 17 2.96 15.93 -1.68
C LYS A 17 2.24 16.67 -0.54
N ASP A 18 3.03 17.27 0.34
CA ASP A 18 2.57 18.05 1.50
C ASP A 18 1.68 17.26 2.50
N ARG A 19 1.75 15.92 2.47
CA ARG A 19 0.98 15.03 3.34
C ARG A 19 1.89 14.05 4.07
N LYS A 20 1.78 14.03 5.39
CA LYS A 20 2.41 12.99 6.22
C LYS A 20 1.45 11.81 6.38
N ILE A 21 1.74 10.71 5.71
CA ILE A 21 1.06 9.42 5.93
C ILE A 21 1.95 8.54 6.79
N SER A 22 1.37 7.99 7.85
CA SER A 22 2.05 7.06 8.75
C SER A 22 1.05 6.01 9.26
N ILE A 23 1.58 5.02 9.95
CA ILE A 23 0.82 4.02 10.70
C ILE A 23 0.77 4.39 12.19
N ARG A 24 -0.19 3.81 12.92
CA ARG A 24 -0.25 3.91 14.38
C ARG A 24 0.94 3.16 15.00
N HIS A 25 1.46 3.65 16.12
CA HIS A 25 2.65 3.06 16.76
C HIS A 25 2.44 1.59 17.15
N GLU A 26 1.24 1.21 17.59
CA GLU A 26 0.89 -0.17 17.98
C GLU A 26 1.08 -1.20 16.84
N VAL A 27 1.06 -0.77 15.57
CA VAL A 27 1.23 -1.67 14.41
C VAL A 27 2.58 -1.50 13.73
N GLU A 28 3.55 -0.85 14.38
CA GLU A 28 4.87 -0.59 13.80
C GLU A 28 5.63 -1.87 13.39
N LEU A 29 5.45 -2.95 14.15
CA LEU A 29 6.02 -4.28 13.82
C LEU A 29 5.43 -4.89 12.53
N SER A 30 4.31 -4.37 12.02
CA SER A 30 3.70 -4.84 10.76
C SER A 30 4.37 -4.28 9.52
N ARG A 31 5.43 -3.48 9.64
CA ARG A 31 6.12 -2.92 8.48
C ARG A 31 6.89 -4.04 7.74
N PRO A 32 6.91 -4.02 6.38
CA PRO A 32 6.34 -2.98 5.51
C PRO A 32 4.85 -3.15 5.16
N PHE A 33 4.25 -4.33 5.39
CA PHE A 33 2.84 -4.60 5.09
C PHE A 33 2.21 -5.49 6.17
N GLY A 34 1.02 -5.10 6.63
CA GLY A 34 0.20 -5.89 7.56
C GLY A 34 -1.14 -6.22 6.94
N ILE A 35 -1.68 -7.39 7.28
CA ILE A 35 -3.05 -7.80 6.92
C ILE A 35 -3.84 -7.92 8.20
N THR A 36 -5.05 -7.35 8.22
CA THR A 36 -5.95 -7.38 9.37
C THR A 36 -7.32 -7.88 8.96
N SER A 37 -7.97 -8.61 9.88
CA SER A 37 -9.33 -9.12 9.75
C SER A 37 -10.04 -8.89 11.08
N PHE A 38 -10.84 -7.82 11.16
CA PHE A 38 -11.52 -7.45 12.41
C PHE A 38 -12.89 -8.12 12.49
N ALA A 39 -13.15 -8.85 13.58
CA ALA A 39 -14.41 -9.52 13.87
C ALA A 39 -14.93 -10.42 12.73
N THR A 40 -14.02 -10.93 11.90
CA THR A 40 -14.33 -11.79 10.76
C THR A 40 -13.13 -12.70 10.45
N THR A 41 -13.32 -13.65 9.54
CA THR A 41 -12.26 -14.51 9.03
C THR A 41 -11.89 -14.10 7.60
N ALA A 42 -10.61 -14.26 7.24
CA ALA A 42 -10.12 -13.94 5.92
C ALA A 42 -9.47 -15.18 5.29
N ALA A 43 -9.82 -15.47 4.03
CA ALA A 43 -9.14 -16.46 3.20
C ALA A 43 -8.21 -15.73 2.23
N LEU A 44 -6.90 -15.85 2.44
CA LEU A 44 -5.88 -15.12 1.69
C LEU A 44 -5.08 -16.10 0.84
N LYS A 45 -4.89 -15.79 -0.45
CA LYS A 45 -4.05 -16.57 -1.36
C LYS A 45 -3.34 -15.67 -2.37
N ASN A 46 -2.24 -16.15 -2.94
CA ASN A 46 -1.47 -15.46 -4.00
C ASN A 46 -0.95 -14.05 -3.61
N ILE A 47 -0.64 -13.83 -2.33
CA ILE A 47 0.00 -12.59 -1.86
C ILE A 47 1.42 -12.56 -2.42
N ARG A 48 1.73 -11.50 -3.18
CA ARG A 48 3.01 -11.34 -3.85
C ARG A 48 3.56 -9.96 -3.57
N LEU A 49 4.86 -9.92 -3.31
CA LEU A 49 5.63 -8.70 -3.15
C LEU A 49 6.70 -8.65 -4.21
N ARG A 50 6.90 -7.48 -4.80
CA ARG A 50 8.05 -7.20 -5.66
C ARG A 50 8.64 -5.86 -5.29
N LYS A 51 9.95 -5.74 -5.48
CA LYS A 51 10.60 -4.43 -5.48
C LYS A 51 10.19 -3.68 -6.75
N LEU A 52 10.05 -2.36 -6.61
CA LEU A 52 9.86 -1.48 -7.77
C LEU A 52 11.21 -1.22 -8.43
N THR A 53 11.20 -1.11 -9.75
CA THR A 53 12.37 -0.67 -10.52
C THR A 53 12.62 0.83 -10.30
N PRO A 54 13.86 1.32 -10.52
CA PRO A 54 14.14 2.75 -10.43
C PRO A 54 13.23 3.62 -11.32
N GLN A 55 12.88 3.14 -12.52
CA GLN A 55 11.98 3.88 -13.41
C GLN A 55 10.54 3.97 -12.86
N GLU A 56 10.04 2.90 -12.22
CA GLU A 56 8.72 2.90 -11.59
C GLU A 56 8.67 3.82 -10.36
N VAL A 57 9.73 3.84 -9.56
CA VAL A 57 9.86 4.76 -8.42
C VAL A 57 9.86 6.21 -8.90
N ALA A 58 10.63 6.53 -9.95
CA ALA A 58 10.66 7.89 -10.52
C ALA A 58 9.28 8.34 -11.05
N LYS A 59 8.54 7.45 -11.70
CA LYS A 59 7.17 7.74 -12.19
C LYS A 59 6.14 7.91 -11.07
N THR A 60 6.41 7.39 -9.88
CA THR A 60 5.50 7.37 -8.73
C THR A 60 5.90 8.37 -7.63
N ALA A 61 7.00 9.09 -7.83
CA ALA A 61 7.46 10.15 -6.95
C ALA A 61 6.38 11.24 -6.79
N PRO A 62 6.18 11.80 -5.59
CA PRO A 62 5.35 12.98 -5.42
C PRO A 62 5.90 14.12 -6.31
N LYS A 63 5.09 14.62 -7.24
CA LYS A 63 5.34 15.90 -7.92
C LYS A 63 4.85 17.04 -7.04
#